data_AF-A0A3P6S2V7-F1
#
_entry.id   AF-A0A3P6S2V7-F1
#
_cell.length_a   1.000
_cell.length_b   1.000
_cell.length_c   1.000
_cell.angle_alpha   90.00
_cell.angle_beta   90.00
_cell.angle_gamma   90.00
#
_symmetry.space_group_name_H-M   'P 1'
#
loop_
_entity.id
_entity.type
_entity.pdbx_description
1 polymer ?
#
loop_
_entity_poly.entity_id
_entity_poly.type
_entity_poly.pdbx_seq_one_letter_code
_entity_poly.pdbx_strand_id
1 'polypeptide(L)'
;MISLIMEAFVDLLVSEDWLTEETKEFAKQKVRTMKQKIGYPDYLNDPVAVDREYRLFEVYDHRYYKTKFQFYEQYQRDVLERIAQPVDRER
;
A
#
# COMPACT_ATOMS: atom_id res chain seq x y z
N MET A 1 18.17 -7.42 5.19
CA MET A 1 17.80 -8.59 4.38
C MET A 1 17.13 -8.17 3.07
N ILE A 2 15.98 -7.48 3.11
CA ILE A 2 15.28 -7.05 1.88
C ILE A 2 16.17 -6.15 0.99
N SER A 3 16.86 -5.18 1.59
CA SER A 3 17.80 -4.32 0.84
C SER A 3 18.92 -5.11 0.16
N LEU A 4 19.44 -6.17 0.79
CA LEU A 4 20.47 -7.04 0.20
C LEU A 4 19.94 -7.79 -1.03
N ILE A 5 18.68 -8.25 -0.98
CA ILE A 5 18.04 -8.91 -2.12
C ILE A 5 17.83 -7.92 -3.26
N MET A 6 17.42 -6.68 -2.94
CA MET A 6 17.25 -5.63 -3.94
C MET A 6 18.57 -5.25 -4.61
N GLU A 7 19.66 -5.17 -3.84
CA GLU A 7 21.01 -4.93 -4.36
C GLU A 7 21.49 -6.08 -5.25
N ALA A 8 21.35 -7.33 -4.80
CA ALA A 8 21.70 -8.51 -5.59
C ALA A 8 20.90 -8.59 -6.91
N PHE A 9 19.63 -8.16 -6.90
CA PHE A 9 18.81 -8.08 -8.10
C PHE A 9 19.31 -7.00 -9.08
N VAL A 10 19.80 -5.86 -8.57
CA VAL A 10 20.44 -4.84 -9.40
C VAL A 10 21.73 -5.37 -10.03
N ASP A 11 22.55 -6.10 -9.27
CA ASP A 11 23.78 -6.70 -9.79
C ASP A 11 23.49 -7.72 -10.88
N LEU A 12 22.45 -8.54 -10.70
CA LEU A 12 21.96 -9.46 -11.74
C LEU A 12 21.59 -8.69 -13.03
N LEU A 13 20.77 -7.64 -12.93
CA LEU A 13 20.36 -6.83 -14.07
C LEU A 13 21.52 -6.20 -14.84
N VAL A 14 22.62 -5.86 -14.15
CA VAL A 14 23.83 -5.32 -14.80
C VAL A 14 24.54 -6.40 -15.63
N SER A 15 24.58 -7.62 -15.11
CA SER A 15 25.25 -8.76 -15.74
C SER A 15 24.53 -9.34 -16.96
N GLU A 16 23.27 -8.97 -17.20
CA GLU A 16 22.49 -9.48 -18.33
C GLU A 16 22.89 -8.86 -19.67
N ASP A 17 23.11 -9.69 -20.69
CA ASP A 17 23.54 -9.25 -22.02
C ASP A 17 22.38 -8.95 -22.98
N TRP A 18 21.16 -9.36 -22.65
CA TRP A 18 19.98 -9.20 -23.52
C TRP A 18 19.29 -7.84 -23.38
N LEU A 19 19.66 -7.05 -22.36
CA LEU A 19 19.13 -5.71 -22.11
C LEU A 19 20.05 -4.63 -22.66
N THR A 20 19.46 -3.59 -23.26
CA THR A 20 20.20 -2.38 -23.61
C THR A 20 20.59 -1.61 -22.35
N GLU A 21 21.68 -0.85 -22.41
CA GLU A 21 22.14 -0.04 -21.27
C GLU A 21 21.10 0.99 -20.81
N GLU A 22 20.34 1.57 -21.74
CA GLU A 22 19.21 2.44 -21.41
C GLU A 22 18.17 1.71 -20.55
N THR A 23 17.80 0.49 -20.93
CA THR A 23 16.80 -0.30 -20.20
C THR A 23 17.32 -0.73 -18.83
N LYS A 24 18.62 -1.07 -18.72
CA LYS A 24 19.26 -1.38 -17.44
C LYS A 24 19.21 -0.20 -16.49
N GLU A 25 19.43 1.02 -16.96
CA GLU A 25 19.39 2.21 -16.10
C GLU A 25 17.97 2.49 -15.57
N PHE A 26 16.94 2.37 -16.42
CA PHE A 26 15.55 2.46 -15.96
C PHE A 26 15.18 1.36 -14.97
N ALA A 27 15.66 0.13 -15.19
CA ALA A 27 15.43 -0.99 -14.27
C ALA A 27 16.07 -0.73 -12.90
N LYS A 28 17.32 -0.23 -12.86
CA LYS A 28 17.99 0.19 -11.62
C LYS A 28 17.21 1.29 -10.91
N GLN A 29 16.78 2.32 -11.63
CA GLN A 29 16.00 3.41 -11.06
C GLN A 29 14.69 2.90 -10.45
N LYS A 30 14.01 1.98 -11.13
CA LYS A 30 12.79 1.34 -10.61
C LYS A 30 13.08 0.60 -9.31
N VAL A 31 14.13 -0.23 -9.25
CA VAL A 31 14.47 -0.96 -8.01
C VAL A 31 14.81 -0.02 -6.88
N ARG A 32 15.62 1.02 -7.13
CA ARG A 32 15.99 2.05 -6.13
C ARG A 32 14.80 2.85 -5.60
N THR A 33 13.72 2.95 -6.37
CA THR A 33 12.51 3.69 -5.97
C THR A 33 11.41 2.80 -5.38
N MET A 34 11.60 1.48 -5.32
CA MET A 34 10.66 0.57 -4.66
C MET A 34 10.59 0.88 -3.16
N LYS A 35 9.38 1.14 -2.67
CA LYS A 35 9.11 1.31 -1.24
C LYS A 35 8.97 -0.05 -0.56
N GLN A 36 9.56 -0.18 0.62
CA GLN A 36 9.44 -1.37 1.46
C GLN A 36 8.34 -1.14 2.50
N LYS A 37 7.28 -1.94 2.49
CA LYS A 37 6.25 -1.98 3.54
C LYS A 37 6.41 -3.29 4.31
N ILE A 38 6.81 -3.22 5.59
CA ILE A 38 7.19 -4.39 6.40
C ILE A 38 6.28 -4.49 7.62
N GLY A 39 5.71 -5.66 7.86
CA GLY A 39 4.83 -5.89 9.00
C GLY A 39 3.44 -5.31 8.75
N TYR A 40 3.12 -4.19 9.38
CA TYR A 40 1.82 -3.53 9.34
C TYR A 40 2.01 -2.01 9.25
N PRO A 41 1.02 -1.26 8.74
CA PRO A 41 1.17 0.18 8.53
C PRO A 41 1.25 0.94 9.87
N ASP A 42 2.11 1.95 9.92
CA ASP A 42 2.44 2.67 11.16
C ASP A 42 1.23 3.36 11.80
N TYR A 43 0.21 3.74 11.03
CA TYR A 43 -0.99 4.38 11.58
C TYR A 43 -1.73 3.48 12.58
N LEU A 44 -1.55 2.16 12.52
CA LEU A 44 -2.13 1.23 13.49
C LEU A 44 -1.49 1.36 14.89
N ASN A 45 -0.32 1.97 15.00
CA ASN A 45 0.30 2.29 16.28
C ASN A 45 -0.29 3.57 16.92
N ASP A 46 -1.08 4.34 16.18
CA ASP A 46 -1.78 5.55 16.67
C ASP A 46 -3.29 5.28 16.82
N PRO A 47 -3.79 5.08 18.06
CA PRO A 47 -5.21 4.85 18.30
C PRO A 47 -6.11 5.95 17.72
N VAL A 48 -5.66 7.22 17.70
CA VAL A 48 -6.43 8.34 17.17
C VAL A 48 -6.52 8.26 15.64
N ALA A 49 -5.49 7.77 14.97
CA ALA A 49 -5.53 7.51 13.54
C ALA A 49 -6.48 6.36 13.21
N VAL A 50 -6.46 5.29 14.00
CA VAL A 50 -7.39 4.15 13.86
C VAL A 50 -8.84 4.58 14.09
N ASP A 51 -9.12 5.31 15.16
CA ASP A 51 -10.47 5.80 15.45
C ASP A 51 -11.00 6.71 14.34
N ARG A 52 -10.12 7.52 13.74
CA ARG A 52 -10.49 8.39 12.61
C ARG A 52 -10.82 7.61 11.34
N GLU A 53 -10.09 6.54 11.06
CA GLU A 53 -10.32 5.64 9.92
C GLU A 53 -11.70 4.98 10.04
N TYR A 54 -12.06 4.52 11.24
CA TYR A 54 -13.31 3.80 11.49
C TYR A 54 -14.44 4.68 12.04
N ARG A 55 -14.29 6.01 12.04
CA ARG A 55 -15.23 6.95 12.69
C ARG A 55 -16.68 6.88 12.20
N LEU A 56 -16.87 6.39 10.97
CA LEU A 56 -18.17 6.25 10.32
C LEU A 56 -18.66 4.80 10.28
N PHE A 57 -17.86 3.85 10.76
CA PHE A 57 -18.20 2.43 10.78
C PHE A 57 -18.93 2.09 12.09
N GLU A 58 -20.16 1.60 11.98
CA GLU A 58 -20.97 1.21 13.14
C GLU A 58 -21.21 -0.30 13.17
N VAL A 59 -20.95 -0.93 14.31
CA VAL A 59 -21.21 -2.34 14.54
C VAL A 59 -22.48 -2.51 15.34
N TYR A 60 -23.41 -3.31 14.81
CA TYR A 60 -24.67 -3.63 15.48
C TYR A 60 -24.62 -5.05 16.04
N ASP A 61 -24.66 -5.14 17.37
CA ASP A 61 -24.69 -6.43 18.07
C ASP A 61 -25.89 -7.29 17.65
N HIS A 62 -25.66 -8.60 17.53
CA HIS A 62 -26.58 -9.61 17.01
C HIS A 62 -27.22 -9.33 15.64
N ARG A 63 -26.75 -8.31 14.90
CA ARG A 63 -27.31 -7.88 13.61
C ARG A 63 -26.25 -7.92 12.51
N TYR A 64 -25.72 -9.11 12.27
CA TYR A 64 -24.66 -9.35 11.27
C TYR A 64 -24.96 -8.71 9.90
N TYR A 65 -26.14 -8.96 9.32
CA TYR A 65 -26.48 -8.39 8.01
C TYR A 65 -26.51 -6.87 8.02
N LYS A 66 -27.01 -6.24 9.08
CA LYS A 66 -27.02 -4.78 9.21
C LYS A 66 -25.59 -4.24 9.25
N THR A 67 -24.73 -4.82 10.09
CA THR A 67 -23.30 -4.47 10.18
C THR A 67 -22.60 -4.66 8.82
N LYS A 68 -22.93 -5.74 8.10
CA LYS A 68 -22.34 -6.03 6.79
C LYS A 68 -22.75 -5.02 5.72
N PHE A 69 -24.01 -4.59 5.68
CA PHE A 69 -24.45 -3.54 4.77
C PHE A 69 -23.83 -2.19 5.12
N GLN A 70 -23.70 -1.88 6.40
CA GLN A 70 -23.01 -0.68 6.87
C GLN A 70 -21.54 -0.67 6.38
N PHE A 71 -20.83 -1.80 6.53
CA PHE A 71 -19.47 -1.94 6.01
C PHE A 71 -19.41 -1.65 4.50
N TYR A 72 -20.35 -2.17 3.71
CA TYR A 72 -20.37 -1.93 2.28
C TYR A 72 -20.60 -0.46 1.94
N GLU A 73 -21.56 0.19 2.61
CA GLU A 73 -21.82 1.62 2.41
C GLU A 73 -20.57 2.46 2.70
N GLN A 74 -19.92 2.20 3.83
CA GLN A 74 -18.72 2.91 4.24
C GLN A 74 -17.54 2.66 3.28
N TYR A 75 -17.32 1.41 2.86
CA TYR A 75 -16.28 1.08 1.89
C TYR A 75 -16.48 1.80 0.55
N GLN A 76 -17.72 1.83 0.04
CA GLN A 76 -18.01 2.54 -1.22
C GLN A 76 -17.76 4.04 -1.07
N ARG A 77 -18.20 4.62 0.05
CA ARG A 77 -17.96 6.03 0.35
C ARG A 77 -16.46 6.35 0.38
N ASP A 78 -15.65 5.56 1.08
CA ASP A 78 -14.21 5.77 1.19
C ASP A 78 -13.50 5.66 -0.17
N VAL A 79 -13.93 4.72 -1.02
CA VAL A 79 -13.40 4.59 -2.40
C VAL A 79 -13.77 5.81 -3.25
N LEU A 80 -15.03 6.26 -3.18
CA LEU A 80 -15.52 7.40 -3.97
C LEU A 80 -14.88 8.73 -3.53
N GLU A 81 -14.69 8.95 -2.23
CA GLU A 81 -14.00 10.14 -1.71
C GLU A 81 -12.56 10.25 -2.21
N ARG A 82 -11.88 9.11 -2.42
CA ARG A 82 -10.49 9.06 -2.91
C ARG A 82 -10.34 9.44 -4.38
N ILE A 83 -11.39 9.39 -5.19
CA ILE A 83 -11.30 9.71 -6.63
C ILE A 83 -10.81 11.16 -6.83
N ALA A 84 -11.18 12.07 -5.94
CA ALA A 84 -10.78 13.48 -5.99
C ALA A 84 -9.46 13.79 -5.26
N GLN A 85 -8.84 12.79 -4.61
CA GLN A 85 -7.65 12.96 -3.78
C GLN A 85 -6.40 12.41 -4.49
N PRO A 86 -5.20 12.96 -4.21
CA PRO A 86 -3.98 12.35 -4.69
C PRO A 86 -3.78 10.96 -4.08
N VAL A 87 -3.10 10.07 -4.80
CA VAL A 87 -2.81 8.71 -4.32
C VAL A 87 -1.94 8.78 -3.07
N ASP A 88 -2.52 8.37 -1.95
CA ASP A 88 -1.77 8.11 -0.73
C ASP A 88 -0.95 6.82 -0.89
N ARG A 89 0.37 6.94 -0.79
CA ARG A 89 1.30 5.81 -0.92
C ARG A 89 1.64 5.16 0.42
N GLU A 90 1.30 5.80 1.54
CA GLU A 90 1.61 5.33 2.89
C GLU A 90 0.47 4.49 3.49
N ARG A 91 -0.78 4.74 3.05
CA ARG A 91 -1.94 3.89 3.40
C ARG A 91 -1.87 2.48 2.81
#